data_AF-A0A3D2KGY5-F1
#
_entry.id   AF-A0A3D2KGY5-F1
#
_cell.length_a   1.000
_cell.length_b   1.000
_cell.length_c   1.000
_cell.angle_alpha   90.00
_cell.angle_beta   90.00
_cell.angle_gamma   90.00
#
_symmetry.space_group_name_H-M   'P 1'
#
loop_
_entity.id
_entity.type
_entity.pdbx_description
1 polymer ?
#
loop_
_entity_poly.entity_id
_entity_poly.type
_entity_poly.pdbx_seq_one_letter_code
_entity_poly.pdbx_strand_id
1 'polypeptide(L)'
;MEELKILMQHSQAFQEMQMMYACAIREVRTKAEVLNDEMSVRYHRNPISSISSRVKKPESIAQKLVKKGLPFTVEAIMTNLSDVAGVRIICEFIDDIYTIAAMLAMQDDLKLIKIKDYIKYPKPNGYRSYHMIVEIPVFFSKGKTPMRVEIQIRTIAMDFWASLDHELKYKKNIDPEDEEMIAQELLSCADRIAETDTIMQQIRMKLDSVEENKAKSEIVIQE
;
A
#
# COMPACT_ATOMS: atom_id res chain seq x y z
N MET A 1 -8.98 23.63 -19.64
CA MET A 1 -8.41 22.62 -18.71
C MET A 1 -9.51 21.86 -17.98
N GLU A 2 -10.45 22.54 -17.32
CA GLU A 2 -11.53 21.87 -16.58
C GLU A 2 -12.52 21.16 -17.51
N GLU A 3 -12.90 21.79 -18.62
CA GLU A 3 -13.78 21.18 -19.64
C GLU A 3 -13.19 19.90 -20.26
N LEU A 4 -11.87 19.86 -20.50
CA LEU A 4 -11.21 18.67 -21.05
C LEU A 4 -11.18 17.53 -20.02
N LYS A 5 -11.06 17.83 -18.72
CA LYS A 5 -11.17 16.81 -17.66
C LYS A 5 -12.58 16.24 -17.60
N ILE A 6 -13.59 17.10 -17.65
CA ILE A 6 -15.01 16.71 -17.64
C ILE A 6 -15.29 15.83 -18.86
N LEU A 7 -14.88 16.26 -20.06
CA LEU A 7 -15.06 15.48 -21.28
C LEU A 7 -14.36 14.10 -21.20
N MET A 8 -13.14 14.07 -20.68
CA MET A 8 -12.40 12.82 -20.52
C MET A 8 -13.10 11.89 -19.52
N GLN A 9 -13.60 12.40 -18.38
CA GLN A 9 -14.36 11.62 -17.39
C GLN A 9 -15.63 10.99 -17.96
N HIS A 10 -16.34 11.71 -18.83
CA HIS A 10 -17.57 11.23 -19.46
C HIS A 10 -17.33 10.38 -20.72
N SER A 11 -16.09 10.29 -21.20
CA SER A 11 -15.78 9.43 -22.34
C SER A 11 -15.88 7.95 -21.97
N GLN A 12 -16.49 7.17 -22.86
CA GLN A 12 -16.62 5.71 -22.69
C GLN A 12 -15.26 5.05 -22.46
N ALA A 13 -14.22 5.45 -23.20
CA ALA A 13 -12.88 4.89 -23.07
C ALA A 13 -12.28 5.10 -21.66
N PHE A 14 -12.59 6.22 -21.00
CA PHE A 14 -12.11 6.49 -19.65
C PHE A 14 -12.87 5.66 -18.61
N GLN A 15 -14.19 5.51 -18.77
CA GLN A 15 -15.00 4.63 -17.92
C GLN A 15 -14.54 3.17 -18.02
N GLU A 16 -14.26 2.69 -19.24
CA GLU A 16 -13.67 1.36 -19.49
C GLU A 16 -12.33 1.21 -18.77
N MET A 17 -11.42 2.19 -18.90
CA MET A 17 -10.13 2.16 -18.20
C MET A 17 -10.30 2.11 -16.67
N GLN A 18 -11.21 2.90 -16.08
CA GLN A 18 -11.49 2.85 -14.64
C GLN A 18 -12.01 1.48 -14.21
N MET A 19 -12.91 0.87 -15.00
CA MET A 19 -13.38 -0.49 -14.78
C MET A 19 -12.21 -1.48 -14.82
N MET A 20 -11.29 -1.34 -15.78
CA MET A 20 -10.12 -2.24 -15.91
C MET A 20 -9.22 -2.18 -14.68
N TYR A 21 -8.95 -0.97 -14.16
CA TYR A 21 -8.20 -0.80 -12.93
C TYR A 21 -8.95 -1.33 -11.70
N ALA A 22 -10.28 -1.19 -11.65
CA ALA A 22 -11.08 -1.79 -10.59
C ALA A 22 -11.02 -3.33 -10.61
N CYS A 23 -10.98 -3.95 -11.79
CA CYS A 23 -10.75 -5.39 -11.92
C CYS A 23 -9.34 -5.79 -11.44
N ALA A 24 -8.29 -5.04 -11.85
CA ALA A 24 -6.93 -5.30 -11.39
C ALA A 24 -6.79 -5.21 -9.86
N ILE A 25 -7.51 -4.29 -9.22
CA ILE A 25 -7.59 -4.19 -7.76
C ILE A 25 -8.18 -5.45 -7.15
N ARG A 26 -9.27 -5.99 -7.72
CA ARG A 26 -9.91 -7.21 -7.21
C ARG A 26 -8.94 -8.39 -7.23
N GLU A 27 -8.22 -8.58 -8.33
CA GLU A 27 -7.21 -9.64 -8.46
C GLU A 27 -6.12 -9.56 -7.37
N VAL A 28 -5.52 -8.37 -7.19
CA VAL A 28 -4.48 -8.16 -6.17
C VAL A 28 -5.05 -8.30 -4.75
N ARG A 29 -6.26 -7.80 -4.50
CA ARG A 29 -6.93 -7.90 -3.21
C ARG A 29 -7.17 -9.36 -2.83
N THR A 30 -7.74 -10.16 -3.74
CA THR A 30 -7.99 -11.58 -3.50
C THR A 30 -6.70 -12.32 -3.21
N LYS A 31 -5.61 -12.02 -3.92
CA LYS A 31 -4.29 -12.62 -3.62
C LYS A 31 -3.81 -12.29 -2.21
N ALA A 32 -3.98 -11.06 -1.74
CA ALA A 32 -3.61 -10.66 -0.38
C ALA A 32 -4.53 -11.31 0.68
N GLU A 33 -5.83 -11.43 0.42
CA GLU A 33 -6.78 -12.13 1.30
C GLU A 33 -6.44 -13.62 1.42
N VAL A 34 -6.14 -14.29 0.31
CA VAL A 34 -5.70 -15.70 0.30
C VAL A 34 -4.43 -15.91 1.12
N LEU A 35 -3.44 -15.01 0.99
CA LEU A 35 -2.22 -15.09 1.81
C LEU A 35 -2.52 -14.89 3.30
N ASN A 36 -3.45 -14.00 3.66
CA ASN A 36 -3.85 -13.82 5.05
C ASN A 36 -4.51 -15.08 5.62
N ASP A 37 -5.43 -15.68 4.86
CA ASP A 37 -6.14 -16.91 5.25
C ASP A 37 -5.17 -18.09 5.37
N GLU A 38 -4.23 -18.24 4.44
CA GLU A 38 -3.19 -19.27 4.50
C GLU A 38 -2.32 -19.12 5.76
N MET A 39 -1.91 -17.89 6.09
CA MET A 39 -1.11 -17.61 7.28
C MET A 39 -1.88 -17.92 8.56
N SER A 40 -3.17 -17.62 8.58
CA SER A 40 -4.08 -17.95 9.68
C SER A 40 -4.08 -19.43 9.99
N VAL A 41 -4.20 -20.26 8.95
CA VAL A 41 -4.31 -21.72 9.10
C VAL A 41 -2.94 -22.36 9.39
N ARG A 42 -1.88 -21.95 8.69
CA ARG A 42 -0.57 -22.60 8.79
C ARG A 42 0.22 -22.17 10.02
N TYR A 43 0.09 -20.92 10.43
CA TYR A 43 0.91 -20.33 11.49
C TYR A 43 0.08 -19.78 12.64
N HIS A 44 -1.23 -20.02 12.66
CA HIS A 44 -2.16 -19.51 13.69
C HIS A 44 -2.05 -17.99 13.89
N ARG A 45 -1.75 -17.26 12.81
CA ARG A 45 -1.46 -15.82 12.84
C ARG A 45 -2.06 -15.11 11.63
N ASN A 46 -2.66 -13.94 11.87
CA ASN A 46 -3.18 -13.05 10.84
C ASN A 46 -2.26 -11.83 10.68
N PRO A 47 -1.27 -11.85 9.77
CA PRO A 47 -0.34 -10.74 9.60
C PRO A 47 -1.01 -9.47 9.04
N ILE A 48 -2.17 -9.61 8.39
CA ILE A 48 -2.91 -8.49 7.79
C ILE A 48 -4.11 -8.13 8.68
N SER A 49 -4.06 -6.92 9.23
CA SER A 49 -5.14 -6.33 10.02
C SER A 49 -6.28 -5.81 9.12
N SER A 50 -5.96 -5.16 8.00
CA SER A 50 -6.96 -4.70 7.05
C SER A 50 -6.42 -4.51 5.63
N ILE A 51 -7.30 -4.63 4.65
CA ILE A 51 -7.00 -4.35 3.24
C ILE A 51 -8.00 -3.31 2.73
N SER A 52 -7.48 -2.20 2.21
CA SER A 52 -8.29 -1.18 1.53
C SER A 52 -7.78 -0.98 0.11
N SER A 53 -8.64 -0.48 -0.77
CA SER A 53 -8.26 -0.26 -2.16
C SER A 53 -9.05 0.89 -2.77
N ARG A 54 -8.48 1.50 -3.82
CA ARG A 54 -9.14 2.56 -4.56
C ARG A 54 -8.62 2.66 -5.98
N VAL A 55 -9.50 3.05 -6.89
CA VAL A 55 -9.09 3.65 -8.17
C VAL A 55 -8.88 5.15 -7.94
N LYS A 56 -7.80 5.70 -8.48
CA LYS A 56 -7.46 7.11 -8.35
C LYS A 56 -8.57 7.98 -8.95
N LYS A 57 -8.97 9.02 -8.23
CA LYS A 57 -9.96 9.98 -8.71
C LYS A 57 -9.47 10.67 -10.00
N PRO A 58 -10.34 10.92 -10.98
CA PRO A 58 -9.93 11.49 -12.26
C PRO A 58 -9.24 12.85 -12.13
N GLU A 59 -9.65 13.69 -11.17
CA GLU A 59 -9.03 15.00 -10.92
C GLU A 59 -7.56 14.82 -10.51
N SER A 60 -7.28 13.83 -9.68
CA SER A 60 -5.92 13.50 -9.25
C SER A 60 -5.09 12.85 -10.36
N ILE A 61 -5.72 12.11 -11.29
CA ILE A 61 -5.07 11.62 -12.51
C ILE A 61 -4.67 12.81 -13.39
N ALA A 62 -5.61 13.72 -13.64
CA ALA A 62 -5.38 14.91 -14.45
C ALA A 62 -4.25 15.79 -13.88
N GLN A 63 -4.25 16.05 -12.58
CA GLN A 63 -3.17 16.80 -11.91
C GLN A 63 -1.79 16.13 -12.10
N LYS A 64 -1.73 14.79 -12.06
CA LYS A 64 -0.48 14.05 -12.31
C LYS A 64 -0.02 14.15 -13.75
N LEU A 65 -0.94 14.11 -14.72
CA LEU A 65 -0.59 14.28 -16.13
C LEU A 65 -0.01 15.67 -16.38
N VAL A 66 -0.64 16.72 -15.85
CA VAL A 66 -0.13 18.10 -15.92
C VAL A 66 1.27 18.20 -15.31
N LYS A 67 1.46 17.69 -14.09
CA LYS A 67 2.76 17.73 -13.40
C LYS A 67 3.87 17.01 -14.18
N LYS A 68 3.51 16.00 -14.98
CA LYS A 68 4.44 15.23 -15.81
C LYS A 68 4.53 15.73 -17.27
N GLY A 69 3.77 16.77 -17.66
CA GLY A 69 3.70 17.24 -19.03
C GLY A 69 3.15 16.21 -20.03
N LEU A 70 2.26 15.31 -19.57
CA LEU A 70 1.71 14.23 -20.38
C LEU A 70 0.34 14.61 -20.98
N PRO A 71 -0.02 14.05 -22.15
CA PRO A 71 -1.31 14.30 -22.76
C PRO A 71 -2.46 13.64 -21.97
N PHE A 72 -3.65 14.21 -22.09
CA PHE A 72 -4.89 13.72 -21.46
C PHE A 72 -5.51 12.59 -22.27
N THR A 73 -4.79 11.47 -22.41
CA THR A 73 -5.26 10.29 -23.14
C THR A 73 -5.20 9.05 -22.26
N VAL A 74 -6.10 8.09 -22.54
CA VAL A 74 -6.13 6.79 -21.85
C VAL A 74 -4.79 6.08 -21.99
N GLU A 75 -4.21 6.10 -23.19
CA GLU A 75 -2.90 5.51 -23.48
C GLU A 75 -1.79 6.12 -22.61
N ALA A 76 -1.74 7.45 -22.50
CA ALA A 76 -0.73 8.12 -21.68
C ALA A 76 -0.90 7.77 -20.19
N ILE A 77 -2.14 7.65 -19.72
CA ILE A 77 -2.44 7.23 -18.35
C ILE A 77 -1.93 5.80 -18.11
N MET A 78 -2.34 4.84 -18.94
CA MET A 78 -1.99 3.42 -18.78
C MET A 78 -0.48 3.17 -18.88
N THR A 79 0.22 3.91 -19.74
CA THR A 79 1.65 3.71 -19.97
C THR A 79 2.51 4.36 -18.88
N ASN A 80 2.12 5.53 -18.37
CA ASN A 80 3.00 6.39 -17.56
C ASN A 80 2.62 6.53 -16.09
N LEU A 81 1.42 6.13 -15.69
CA LEU A 81 0.94 6.21 -14.31
C LEU A 81 0.85 4.81 -13.70
N SER A 82 1.61 4.59 -12.64
CA SER A 82 1.67 3.29 -11.94
C SER A 82 0.71 3.17 -10.76
N ASP A 83 0.12 4.28 -10.31
CA ASP A 83 -0.72 4.37 -9.11
C ASP A 83 -2.17 4.77 -9.43
N VAL A 84 -2.67 4.34 -10.59
CA VAL A 84 -4.10 4.50 -10.94
C VAL A 84 -4.93 3.51 -10.14
N ALA A 85 -4.49 2.25 -10.05
CA ALA A 85 -4.98 1.29 -9.06
C ALA A 85 -4.06 1.30 -7.83
N GLY A 86 -4.66 1.46 -6.66
CA GLY A 86 -3.97 1.42 -5.38
C GLY A 86 -4.59 0.39 -4.44
N VAL A 87 -3.77 -0.52 -3.91
CA VAL A 87 -4.12 -1.43 -2.81
C VAL A 87 -3.27 -1.07 -1.60
N ARG A 88 -3.89 -1.01 -0.42
CA ARG A 88 -3.22 -0.77 0.84
C ARG A 88 -3.45 -1.96 1.75
N ILE A 89 -2.36 -2.52 2.24
CA ILE A 89 -2.34 -3.64 3.17
C ILE A 89 -1.78 -3.12 4.49
N ILE A 90 -2.59 -3.21 5.55
CA ILE A 90 -2.19 -2.83 6.90
C ILE A 90 -1.84 -4.10 7.66
N CYS A 91 -0.58 -4.17 8.08
CA CYS A 91 -0.04 -5.25 8.88
C CYS A 91 0.05 -4.84 10.36
N GLU A 92 0.13 -5.85 11.23
CA GLU A 92 0.31 -5.62 12.67
C GLU A 92 1.74 -5.18 13.01
N PHE A 93 2.74 -5.85 12.43
CA PHE A 93 4.16 -5.62 12.71
C PHE A 93 4.98 -5.31 11.46
N ILE A 94 6.21 -4.82 11.65
CA ILE A 94 7.10 -4.45 10.53
C ILE A 94 7.55 -5.70 9.75
N ASP A 95 7.81 -6.83 10.41
CA ASP A 95 8.23 -8.07 9.74
C ASP A 95 7.13 -8.69 8.86
N ASP A 96 5.87 -8.53 9.24
CA ASP A 96 4.71 -8.92 8.42
C ASP A 96 4.69 -8.20 7.08
N ILE A 97 5.10 -6.92 7.07
CA ILE A 97 5.18 -6.12 5.84
C ILE A 97 6.09 -6.80 4.82
N TYR A 98 7.29 -7.20 5.26
CA TYR A 98 8.27 -7.84 4.39
C TYR A 98 7.87 -9.26 4.03
N THR A 99 7.22 -9.98 4.95
CA THR A 99 6.71 -11.34 4.70
C THR A 99 5.64 -11.34 3.61
N ILE A 100 4.63 -10.47 3.74
CA ILE A 100 3.56 -10.33 2.74
C ILE A 100 4.12 -9.82 1.40
N ALA A 101 5.04 -8.85 1.42
CA ALA A 101 5.70 -8.37 0.21
C ALA A 101 6.44 -9.49 -0.54
N ALA A 102 7.19 -10.32 0.20
CA ALA A 102 7.91 -11.46 -0.37
C ALA A 102 6.96 -12.51 -0.94
N MET A 103 5.91 -12.89 -0.20
CA MET A 103 4.91 -13.85 -0.65
C MET A 103 4.19 -13.41 -1.92
N LEU A 104 3.80 -12.13 -2.01
CA LEU A 104 3.21 -11.57 -3.23
C LEU A 104 4.20 -11.58 -4.40
N ALA A 105 5.46 -11.22 -4.17
CA ALA A 105 6.50 -11.20 -5.20
C ALA A 105 6.91 -12.60 -5.70
N MET A 106 6.62 -13.66 -4.94
CA MET A 106 6.87 -15.04 -5.33
C MET A 106 5.79 -15.63 -6.25
N GLN A 107 4.63 -14.97 -6.39
CA GLN A 107 3.57 -15.44 -7.29
C GLN A 107 4.00 -15.27 -8.75
N ASP A 108 3.85 -16.32 -9.55
CA ASP A 108 4.34 -16.40 -10.93
C ASP A 108 3.62 -15.46 -11.91
N ASP A 109 2.37 -15.09 -11.58
CA ASP A 109 1.55 -14.17 -12.35
C ASP A 109 1.66 -12.70 -11.90
N LEU A 110 2.40 -12.41 -10.82
CA LEU A 110 2.69 -11.06 -10.36
C LEU A 110 4.09 -10.63 -10.77
N LYS A 111 4.18 -9.79 -11.81
CA LYS A 111 5.46 -9.22 -12.22
C LYS A 111 5.81 -8.01 -11.35
N LEU A 112 6.87 -8.11 -10.56
CA LEU A 112 7.42 -6.98 -9.81
C LEU A 112 8.07 -5.97 -10.76
N ILE A 113 7.58 -4.73 -10.76
CA ILE A 113 8.10 -3.64 -11.59
C ILE A 113 9.05 -2.73 -10.80
N LYS A 114 8.69 -2.38 -9.57
CA LYS A 114 9.51 -1.47 -8.75
C LYS A 114 9.19 -1.60 -7.26
N ILE A 115 10.22 -1.52 -6.43
CA ILE A 115 10.10 -1.38 -4.97
C ILE A 115 10.57 0.03 -4.57
N LYS A 116 9.88 0.64 -3.60
CA LYS A 116 10.36 1.81 -2.86
C LYS A 116 10.16 1.54 -1.37
N ASP A 117 11.25 1.30 -0.67
CA ASP A 117 11.25 0.98 0.74
C ASP A 117 11.46 2.25 1.58
N TYR A 118 10.36 2.91 1.93
CA TYR A 118 10.40 4.08 2.82
C TYR A 118 10.39 3.69 4.30
N ILE A 119 10.37 2.41 4.64
CA ILE A 119 10.58 1.97 6.02
C ILE A 119 12.07 2.06 6.33
N LYS A 120 12.90 1.50 5.43
CA LYS A 120 14.36 1.57 5.53
C LYS A 120 14.92 2.95 5.20
N TYR A 121 14.34 3.64 4.23
CA TYR A 121 14.76 4.98 3.80
C TYR A 121 13.58 5.96 3.85
N PRO A 122 13.20 6.43 5.06
CA PRO A 122 12.07 7.36 5.23
C PRO A 122 12.23 8.63 4.39
N LYS A 123 11.11 9.23 3.99
CA LYS A 123 11.15 10.56 3.36
C LYS A 123 11.55 11.62 4.38
N PRO A 124 12.03 12.81 3.92
CA PRO A 124 12.42 13.90 4.82
C PRO A 124 11.32 14.35 5.80
N ASN A 125 10.04 14.18 5.46
CA ASN A 125 8.92 14.52 6.33
C ASN A 125 8.56 13.41 7.35
N GLY A 126 9.35 12.33 7.45
CA GLY A 126 9.08 11.21 8.36
C GLY A 126 8.17 10.12 7.77
N TYR A 127 7.69 10.27 6.53
CA TYR A 127 6.81 9.28 5.91
C TYR A 127 7.49 7.90 5.74
N ARG A 128 6.82 6.85 6.24
CA ARG A 128 7.24 5.44 6.14
C ARG A 128 6.13 4.58 5.54
N SER A 129 6.49 3.68 4.64
CA SER A 129 5.62 2.67 4.00
C SER A 129 6.48 1.84 3.03
N TYR A 130 6.10 0.58 2.81
CA TYR A 130 6.69 -0.24 1.77
C TYR A 130 5.84 -0.16 0.49
N HIS A 131 6.39 0.36 -0.60
CA HIS A 131 5.67 0.49 -1.88
C HIS A 131 6.18 -0.53 -2.89
N MET A 132 5.25 -1.28 -3.45
CA MET A 132 5.50 -2.26 -4.50
C MET A 132 4.61 -1.94 -5.71
N ILE A 133 5.23 -1.72 -6.86
CA ILE A 133 4.52 -1.58 -8.13
C ILE A 133 4.58 -2.94 -8.82
N VAL A 134 3.43 -3.55 -9.04
CA VAL A 134 3.29 -4.83 -9.71
C VAL A 134 2.52 -4.69 -11.01
N GLU A 135 2.70 -5.63 -11.91
CA GLU A 135 1.89 -5.82 -13.11
C GLU A 135 1.22 -7.19 -13.02
N ILE A 136 -0.11 -7.19 -13.05
CA ILE A 136 -0.96 -8.38 -12.91
C ILE A 136 -1.80 -8.58 -14.19
N PRO A 137 -1.95 -9.82 -14.69
CA PRO A 137 -2.82 -10.06 -15.81
C PRO A 137 -4.30 -10.02 -15.40
N VAL A 138 -5.10 -9.29 -16.16
CA VAL A 138 -6.56 -9.29 -16.04
C VAL A 138 -7.16 -9.84 -17.34
N PHE A 139 -8.07 -10.81 -17.22
CA PHE A 139 -8.69 -11.48 -18.35
C PHE A 139 -10.03 -10.82 -18.68
N PHE A 140 -10.06 -10.08 -19.79
CA PHE A 140 -11.28 -9.46 -20.34
C PHE A 140 -11.78 -10.25 -21.56
N SER A 141 -12.95 -9.88 -22.09
CA SER A 141 -13.55 -10.55 -23.26
C SER A 141 -12.67 -10.55 -24.51
N LYS A 142 -11.79 -9.56 -24.66
CA LYS A 142 -10.84 -9.45 -25.78
C LYS A 142 -9.47 -10.11 -25.50
N GLY A 143 -9.29 -10.69 -24.31
CA GLY A 143 -8.08 -11.39 -23.92
C GLY A 143 -7.42 -10.85 -22.65
N LYS A 144 -6.17 -11.28 -22.46
CA LYS A 144 -5.33 -10.96 -21.31
C LYS A 144 -4.71 -9.57 -21.46
N THR A 145 -4.95 -8.69 -20.49
CA THR A 145 -4.34 -7.36 -20.43
C THR A 145 -3.50 -7.22 -19.15
N PRO A 146 -2.19 -6.90 -19.25
CA PRO A 146 -1.39 -6.58 -18.09
C PRO A 146 -1.80 -5.22 -17.51
N MET A 147 -2.08 -5.17 -16.21
CA MET A 147 -2.51 -3.98 -15.49
C MET A 147 -1.56 -3.67 -14.34
N ARG A 148 -1.16 -2.40 -14.18
CA ARG A 148 -0.29 -1.97 -13.08
C ARG A 148 -1.09 -1.63 -11.84
N VAL A 149 -0.61 -2.08 -10.69
CA VAL A 149 -1.18 -1.79 -9.37
C VAL A 149 -0.05 -1.35 -8.43
N GLU A 150 -0.26 -0.24 -7.71
CA GLU A 150 0.61 0.15 -6.60
C GLU A 150 0.06 -0.46 -5.31
N ILE A 151 0.85 -1.32 -4.68
CA ILE A 151 0.57 -1.91 -3.37
C ILE A 151 1.39 -1.15 -2.32
N GLN A 152 0.71 -0.60 -1.33
CA GLN A 152 1.31 0.08 -0.19
C GLN A 152 1.10 -0.78 1.06
N ILE A 153 2.18 -1.26 1.66
CA ILE A 153 2.13 -2.09 2.85
C ILE A 153 2.67 -1.27 4.02
N ARG A 154 1.97 -1.27 5.15
CA ARG A 154 2.21 -0.39 6.30
C ARG A 154 1.85 -1.08 7.61
N THR A 155 2.42 -0.62 8.73
CA THR A 155 1.84 -0.90 10.04
C THR A 155 0.61 -0.03 10.28
N ILE A 156 -0.16 -0.36 11.31
CA ILE A 156 -1.29 0.45 11.78
C ILE A 156 -0.84 1.89 12.10
N ALA A 157 0.28 2.04 12.83
CA ALA A 157 0.78 3.34 13.24
C ALA A 157 1.31 4.18 12.06
N MET A 158 1.99 3.53 11.09
CA MET A 158 2.38 4.20 9.84
C MET A 158 1.17 4.72 9.06
N ASP A 159 0.07 3.96 9.00
CA ASP A 159 -1.12 4.39 8.27
C ASP A 159 -1.86 5.53 8.95
N PHE A 160 -1.94 5.48 10.28
CA PHE A 160 -2.49 6.56 11.09
C PHE A 160 -1.72 7.87 10.85
N TRP A 161 -0.40 7.83 11.00
CA TRP A 161 0.45 9.00 10.76
C TRP A 161 0.30 9.55 9.34
N ALA A 162 0.35 8.68 8.34
CA ALA A 162 0.31 9.08 6.94
C ALA A 162 -1.06 9.65 6.52
N SER A 163 -2.12 9.29 7.23
CA SER A 163 -3.46 9.86 7.02
C SER A 163 -3.50 11.30 7.50
N LEU A 164 -2.91 11.59 8.67
CA LEU A 164 -2.82 12.95 9.20
C LEU A 164 -1.90 13.87 8.35
N ASP A 165 -0.73 13.38 7.94
CA ASP A 165 0.17 14.11 7.02
C ASP A 165 -0.52 14.43 5.68
N HIS A 166 -1.37 13.53 5.19
CA HIS A 166 -2.14 13.77 3.98
C HIS A 166 -3.25 14.82 4.16
N GLU A 167 -3.92 14.82 5.32
CA GLU A 167 -4.93 15.85 5.65
C GLU A 167 -4.32 17.25 5.75
N LEU A 168 -3.15 17.38 6.38
CA LEU A 168 -2.41 18.64 6.48
C LEU A 168 -2.14 19.21 5.08
N LYS A 169 -1.57 18.41 4.18
CA LYS A 169 -1.25 18.80 2.79
C LYS A 169 -2.46 19.19 1.95
N TYR A 170 -3.66 18.76 2.34
CA TYR A 170 -4.87 19.08 1.60
C TYR A 170 -5.53 20.38 2.06
N LYS A 171 -5.30 20.80 3.31
CA LYS A 171 -5.82 22.06 3.84
C LYS A 171 -5.01 23.23 3.26
N LYS A 172 -5.66 24.05 2.43
CA LYS A 172 -5.01 25.14 1.67
C LYS A 172 -4.92 26.49 2.40
N ASN A 173 -5.49 26.58 3.60
CA ASN A 173 -5.65 27.85 4.34
C ASN A 173 -5.04 27.72 5.75
N ILE A 174 -3.79 27.27 5.83
CA ILE A 174 -3.02 27.24 7.07
C ILE A 174 -1.95 28.33 6.94
N ASP A 175 -1.69 29.04 8.03
CA ASP A 175 -0.59 29.99 8.07
C ASP A 175 0.74 29.25 7.85
N PRO A 176 1.69 29.77 7.05
CA PRO A 176 2.97 29.11 6.83
C PRO A 176 3.73 28.76 8.11
N GLU A 177 3.66 29.59 9.15
CA GLU A 177 4.33 29.33 10.43
C GLU A 177 3.68 28.14 11.16
N ASP A 178 2.35 28.07 11.16
CA ASP A 178 1.59 26.94 11.71
C ASP A 178 1.87 25.66 10.92
N GLU A 179 1.93 25.73 9.58
CA GLU A 179 2.23 24.57 8.73
C GLU A 179 3.61 24.00 9.03
N GLU A 180 4.63 24.85 9.17
CA GLU A 180 5.99 24.42 9.51
C GLU A 180 6.05 23.79 10.91
N MET A 181 5.42 24.42 11.91
CA MET A 181 5.36 23.89 13.27
C MET A 181 4.69 22.49 13.30
N ILE A 182 3.53 22.34 12.65
CA ILE A 182 2.83 21.05 12.57
C ILE A 182 3.67 20.02 11.82
N ALA A 183 4.37 20.41 10.75
CA ALA A 183 5.24 19.49 10.02
C ALA A 183 6.41 18.96 10.88
N GLN A 184 7.00 19.81 11.74
CA GLN A 184 8.03 19.40 12.69
C GLN A 184 7.48 18.46 13.76
N GLU A 185 6.28 18.74 14.29
CA GLU A 185 5.60 17.84 15.23
C GLU A 185 5.27 16.48 14.61
N LEU A 186 4.81 16.48 13.36
CA LEU A 186 4.56 15.24 12.62
C LEU A 186 5.84 14.45 12.42
N LEU A 187 6.96 15.10 12.08
CA LEU A 187 8.26 14.41 11.96
C LEU A 187 8.66 13.73 13.28
N SER A 188 8.58 14.46 14.40
CA SER A 188 8.84 13.90 15.74
C SER A 188 7.92 12.73 16.07
N CYS A 189 6.63 12.84 15.75
CA CYS A 189 5.67 11.74 15.90
C CYS A 189 6.03 10.53 15.05
N ALA A 190 6.51 10.74 13.81
CA ALA A 190 6.89 9.65 12.92
C ALA A 190 8.05 8.82 13.49
N ASP A 191 9.04 9.48 14.09
CA ASP A 191 10.19 8.81 14.69
C ASP A 191 9.80 8.04 15.95
N ARG A 192 8.96 8.63 16.81
CA ARG A 192 8.41 7.94 17.98
C ARG A 192 7.56 6.73 17.60
N ILE A 193 6.77 6.83 16.53
CA ILE A 193 5.99 5.71 15.99
C ILE A 193 6.92 4.59 15.54
N ALA A 194 8.01 4.91 14.84
CA ALA A 194 8.94 3.89 14.37
C ALA A 194 9.68 3.18 15.49
N GLU A 195 10.08 3.91 16.54
CA GLU A 195 10.64 3.32 17.76
C GLU A 195 9.61 2.40 18.43
N THR A 196 8.37 2.86 18.53
CA THR A 196 7.28 2.08 19.13
C THR A 196 7.00 0.80 18.36
N ASP A 197 6.88 0.87 17.03
CA ASP A 197 6.68 -0.31 16.17
C ASP A 197 7.83 -1.31 16.34
N THR A 198 9.08 -0.83 16.46
CA THR A 198 10.26 -1.68 16.70
C THR A 198 10.19 -2.38 18.05
N ILE A 199 9.85 -1.65 19.12
CA ILE A 199 9.71 -2.21 20.47
C ILE A 199 8.59 -3.24 20.51
N MET A 200 7.43 -2.91 19.92
CA MET A 200 6.27 -3.81 19.88
C MET A 200 6.59 -5.11 19.14
N GLN A 201 7.31 -5.03 18.02
CA GLN A 201 7.80 -6.22 17.32
C GLN A 201 8.75 -7.06 18.18
N GLN A 202 9.69 -6.43 18.89
CA GLN A 202 10.60 -7.16 19.79
C GLN A 202 9.84 -7.85 20.93
N ILE A 203 8.80 -7.22 21.48
CA ILE A 203 7.93 -7.83 22.49
C ILE A 203 7.21 -9.04 21.90
N ARG A 204 6.63 -8.93 20.69
CA ARG A 204 5.99 -10.05 20.01
C ARG A 204 6.95 -11.23 19.81
N MET A 205 8.14 -10.98 19.30
CA MET A 205 9.16 -12.01 19.11
C MET A 205 9.55 -12.72 20.42
N LYS A 206 9.59 -11.98 21.54
CA LYS A 206 9.82 -12.58 22.86
C LYS A 206 8.66 -13.46 23.29
N LEU A 207 7.41 -13.05 23.08
CA LEU A 207 6.22 -13.85 23.39
C LEU A 207 6.23 -15.17 22.61
N ASP A 208 6.46 -15.10 21.29
CA ASP A 208 6.55 -16.29 20.42
C ASP A 208 7.61 -17.28 20.95
N SER A 209 8.80 -16.77 21.33
CA SER A 209 9.88 -17.60 21.87
C SER A 209 9.54 -18.26 23.21
N VAL A 210 8.74 -17.61 24.06
CA VAL A 210 8.31 -18.15 25.35
C VAL A 210 7.30 -19.27 25.14
N GLU A 211 6.36 -19.10 24.20
CA GLU A 211 5.37 -20.11 23.85
C GLU A 211 6.02 -21.35 23.23
N GLU A 212 6.96 -21.17 22.31
CA GLU A 212 7.73 -22.29 21.74
C GLU A 212 8.52 -23.08 22.79
N ASN A 213 9.15 -22.38 23.74
CA ASN A 213 9.89 -23.04 24.81
C ASN A 213 8.98 -23.82 25.77
N LYS A 214 7.79 -23.29 26.08
CA LYS A 214 6.77 -24.02 26.86
C LYS A 214 6.34 -25.29 26.13
N ALA A 215 5.98 -25.19 24.86
CA ALA A 215 5.57 -26.35 24.05
C ALA A 215 6.66 -27.44 24.01
N LYS A 216 7.93 -27.06 23.84
CA LYS A 216 9.06 -28.00 23.89
C LYS A 216 9.22 -28.65 25.27
N SER A 217 9.06 -27.88 26.34
CA SER A 217 9.19 -28.43 27.71
C SER A 217 8.07 -29.42 28.07
N GLU A 218 6.86 -29.21 27.57
CA GLU A 218 5.72 -30.13 27.80
C GLU A 218 5.87 -31.46 27.05
N ILE A 219 6.48 -31.44 25.87
CA ILE A 219 6.78 -32.65 25.08
C ILE A 219 7.83 -33.52 25.80
N VAL A 220 8.85 -32.91 26.40
CA VAL A 220 9.94 -33.63 27.10
C VAL A 220 9.48 -34.28 28.40
N ILE A 221 8.37 -33.83 29.01
CA ILE A 221 7.82 -34.41 30.26
C ILE A 221 6.94 -35.64 29.96
N GLN A 222 6.55 -35.87 28.70
CA GLN A 222 5.72 -36.99 28.27
C GLN A 222 6.52 -38.20 27.72
N GLU A 223 7.85 -38.10 27.63
CA GLU A 223 8.78 -39.20 27.32
C GLU A 223 9.51 -39.70 28.59
#